data_AF-A0A1Z4VU45-F1
#
_entry.id   AF-A0A1Z4VU45-F1
#
_cell.length_a   1.000
_cell.length_b   1.000
_cell.length_c   1.000
_cell.angle_alpha   90.00
_cell.angle_beta   90.00
_cell.angle_gamma   90.00
#
_symmetry.space_group_name_H-M   'P 1'
#
loop_
_entity.id
_entity.type
_entity.pdbx_description
1 polymer ?
#
loop_
_entity_poly.entity_id
_entity_poly.type
_entity_poly.pdbx_seq_one_letter_code
_entity_poly.pdbx_strand_id
1 'polypeptide(L)'
;MKQLFRILVLPFCALCLFGATVPALAQEGETQTDSLFGEPSHKLVYQLNQADPDYMDHILFSAGAMLRKFGDDIKIVITLIGPGVHLAAKNPGRPVPEELRQRAESLAMYDVEFHVCGNTLKSLEWTMDDMESYATYVEVGAADLMLLQEQGFSYISW
;
A
#
# COMPACT_ATOMS: atom_id res chain seq x y z
N MET A 1 44.35 38.70 16.84
CA MET A 1 43.91 40.06 17.20
C MET A 1 42.54 39.91 17.83
N LYS A 2 42.44 40.02 19.16
CA LYS A 2 42.01 41.25 19.87
C LYS A 2 40.52 41.52 19.55
N GLN A 3 39.56 41.60 20.45
CA GLN A 3 39.51 41.86 21.90
C GLN A 3 38.03 41.61 22.31
N LEU A 4 37.76 40.87 23.40
CA LEU A 4 37.42 41.38 24.75
C LEU A 4 36.06 42.11 24.87
N PHE A 5 35.13 41.52 25.64
CA PHE A 5 34.57 42.03 26.94
C PHE A 5 33.43 41.08 27.38
N ARG A 6 33.58 40.26 28.45
CA ARG A 6 33.08 40.49 29.84
C ARG A 6 31.69 41.15 29.86
N ILE A 7 30.66 40.54 30.46
CA ILE A 7 30.36 40.65 31.90
C ILE A 7 29.37 39.54 32.35
N LEU A 8 29.71 38.95 33.48
CA LEU A 8 28.96 38.12 34.44
C LEU A 8 27.81 38.89 35.11
N VAL A 9 26.59 38.33 35.22
CA VAL A 9 25.66 38.44 36.39
C VAL A 9 24.55 37.35 36.30
N LEU A 10 24.50 36.43 37.28
CA LEU A 10 23.38 35.53 37.66
C LEU A 10 22.30 36.33 38.48
N PRO A 11 21.26 35.73 39.07
CA PRO A 11 20.08 35.01 38.56
C PRO A 11 18.78 35.63 39.13
N PHE A 12 17.58 35.45 38.56
CA PHE A 12 16.34 35.48 39.36
C PHE A 12 15.10 35.12 38.56
N CYS A 13 14.20 34.39 39.23
CA CYS A 13 12.74 34.40 39.05
C CYS A 13 12.16 34.13 37.66
N ALA A 14 11.44 33.02 37.51
CA ALA A 14 10.04 33.00 37.93
C ALA A 14 9.40 31.63 37.65
N LEU A 15 8.70 31.17 38.67
CA LEU A 15 7.72 30.09 38.68
C LEU A 15 6.67 30.29 37.57
N CYS A 16 6.48 29.31 36.70
CA CYS A 16 5.29 29.22 35.85
C CYS A 16 4.70 27.80 35.97
N LEU A 17 3.76 27.67 36.89
CA LEU A 17 2.80 26.57 36.97
C LEU A 17 1.79 26.76 35.84
N PHE A 18 1.88 25.97 34.78
CA PHE A 18 0.79 25.76 33.84
C PHE A 18 0.53 24.25 33.73
N GLY A 19 -0.44 23.78 34.52
CA GLY A 19 -1.02 22.46 34.34
C GLY A 19 -1.93 22.49 33.11
N ALA A 20 -1.41 22.05 31.97
CA ALA A 20 -2.21 21.78 30.78
C ALA A 20 -2.76 20.34 30.87
N THR A 21 -4.05 20.22 31.16
CA THR A 21 -4.78 18.96 31.00
C THR A 21 -4.96 18.69 29.50
N VAL A 22 -4.18 17.76 28.96
CA VAL A 22 -4.35 17.30 27.57
C VAL A 22 -5.52 16.31 27.53
N PRO A 23 -6.52 16.49 26.66
CA PRO A 23 -7.49 15.44 26.41
C PRO A 23 -6.82 14.33 25.60
N ALA A 24 -6.90 13.10 26.09
CA ALA A 24 -6.41 11.91 25.39
C ALA A 24 -7.27 11.66 24.15
N LEU A 25 -6.69 11.85 22.96
CA LEU A 25 -7.27 11.33 21.72
C LEU A 25 -7.14 9.81 21.75
N ALA A 26 -8.28 9.13 21.71
CA ALA A 26 -8.35 7.70 21.51
C ALA A 26 -7.69 7.37 20.16
N GLN A 27 -6.61 6.59 20.18
CA GLN A 27 -6.13 5.90 18.99
C GLN A 27 -7.12 4.78 18.69
N GLU A 28 -7.88 4.92 17.61
CA GLU A 28 -8.55 3.79 16.99
C GLU A 28 -7.43 2.87 16.46
N GLY A 29 -7.23 1.74 17.13
CA GLY A 29 -6.27 0.73 16.72
C GLY A 29 -6.67 0.15 15.37
N GLU A 30 -5.74 0.18 14.42
CA GLU A 30 -5.83 -0.60 13.18
C GLU A 30 -6.16 -2.04 13.53
N THR A 31 -7.18 -2.60 12.87
CA THR A 31 -7.55 -4.00 13.06
C THR A 31 -6.51 -4.85 12.34
N GLN A 32 -5.36 -5.07 12.98
CA GLN A 32 -4.42 -6.12 12.59
C GLN A 32 -5.14 -7.45 12.83
N THR A 33 -5.58 -8.09 11.76
CA THR A 33 -5.90 -9.52 11.78
C THR A 33 -4.58 -10.26 11.94
N ASP A 34 -4.09 -10.33 13.18
CA ASP A 34 -3.04 -11.26 13.54
C ASP A 34 -3.53 -12.66 13.16
N SER A 35 -2.91 -13.23 12.13
CA SER A 35 -3.07 -14.64 11.81
C SER A 35 -2.89 -15.45 13.10
N LEU A 36 -3.81 -16.39 13.36
CA LEU A 36 -3.76 -17.29 14.51
C LEU A 36 -2.44 -18.11 14.56
N PHE A 37 -1.65 -18.06 13.49
CA PHE A 37 -0.39 -18.77 13.30
C PHE A 37 0.85 -17.85 13.19
N GLY A 38 0.70 -16.55 13.41
CA GLY A 38 1.77 -15.56 13.26
C GLY A 38 1.92 -15.00 11.84
N GLU A 39 2.95 -14.18 11.60
CA GLU A 39 3.25 -13.59 10.30
C GLU A 39 3.50 -14.69 9.23
N PRO A 40 2.94 -14.55 8.00
CA PRO A 40 3.14 -15.54 6.95
C PRO A 40 4.61 -15.65 6.54
N SER A 41 5.06 -16.89 6.33
CA SER A 41 6.44 -17.23 5.98
C SER A 41 6.83 -16.76 4.57
N HIS A 42 5.84 -16.59 3.69
CA HIS A 42 6.04 -16.17 2.32
C HIS A 42 5.42 -14.80 2.07
N LYS A 43 6.15 -13.94 1.36
CA LYS A 43 5.69 -12.62 0.95
C LYS A 43 6.00 -12.43 -0.52
N LEU A 44 5.01 -12.01 -1.30
CA LEU A 44 5.09 -11.98 -2.75
C LEU A 44 4.43 -10.73 -3.31
N VAL A 45 5.10 -10.05 -4.24
CA VAL A 45 4.53 -8.91 -4.96
C VAL A 45 4.64 -9.12 -6.47
N TYR A 46 3.51 -8.92 -7.16
CA TYR A 46 3.43 -8.92 -8.62
C TYR A 46 3.37 -7.49 -9.15
N GLN A 47 4.07 -7.21 -10.24
CA GLN A 47 3.80 -6.01 -11.05
C GLN A 47 2.68 -6.30 -12.07
N LEU A 48 1.69 -5.41 -12.11
CA LEU A 48 0.69 -5.39 -13.18
C LEU A 48 0.71 -4.01 -13.86
N ASN A 49 1.42 -3.90 -14.98
CA ASN A 49 1.66 -2.62 -15.67
C ASN A 49 1.16 -2.55 -17.12
N GLN A 50 0.50 -3.59 -17.63
CA GLN A 50 -0.02 -3.64 -19.00
C GLN A 50 -1.55 -3.77 -18.99
N ALA A 51 -2.18 -3.39 -20.11
CA ALA A 51 -3.64 -3.54 -20.33
C ALA A 51 -3.97 -4.77 -21.20
N ASP A 52 -2.99 -5.61 -21.49
CA ASP A 52 -3.19 -6.83 -22.27
C ASP A 52 -3.97 -7.87 -21.44
N PRO A 53 -5.10 -8.40 -21.94
CA PRO A 53 -5.91 -9.37 -21.20
C PRO A 53 -5.19 -10.66 -20.85
N ASP A 54 -4.36 -11.21 -21.75
CA ASP A 54 -3.64 -12.46 -21.50
C ASP A 54 -2.57 -12.25 -20.42
N TYR A 55 -1.89 -11.09 -20.45
CA TYR A 55 -0.98 -10.67 -19.39
C TYR A 55 -1.68 -10.58 -18.03
N MET A 56 -2.83 -9.89 -17.96
CA MET A 56 -3.63 -9.78 -16.75
C MET A 56 -4.09 -11.17 -16.25
N ASP A 57 -4.58 -12.03 -17.14
CA ASP A 57 -5.01 -13.39 -16.82
C ASP A 57 -3.87 -14.19 -16.20
N HIS A 58 -2.67 -14.13 -16.77
CA HIS A 58 -1.50 -14.84 -16.26
C HIS A 58 -1.08 -14.39 -14.86
N ILE A 59 -1.08 -13.07 -14.60
CA ILE A 59 -0.76 -12.53 -13.27
C ILE A 59 -1.80 -13.02 -12.24
N LEU A 60 -3.10 -12.87 -12.54
CA LEU A 60 -4.18 -13.29 -11.64
C LEU A 60 -4.22 -14.82 -11.44
N PHE A 61 -3.96 -15.59 -12.49
CA PHE A 61 -3.86 -17.04 -12.41
C PHE A 61 -2.69 -17.46 -11.51
N SER A 62 -1.52 -16.82 -11.67
CA SER A 62 -0.34 -17.09 -10.85
C SER A 62 -0.59 -16.73 -9.38
N ALA A 63 -1.19 -15.57 -9.09
CA ALA A 63 -1.57 -15.20 -7.73
C ALA A 63 -2.50 -16.25 -7.09
N GLY A 64 -3.54 -16.68 -7.81
CA GLY A 64 -4.44 -17.73 -7.36
C GLY A 64 -3.75 -19.10 -7.18
N ALA A 65 -2.75 -19.43 -8.01
CA ALA A 65 -1.96 -20.65 -7.85
C ALA A 65 -1.08 -20.60 -6.60
N MET A 66 -0.50 -19.44 -6.28
CA MET A 66 0.28 -19.23 -5.06
C MET A 66 -0.58 -19.33 -3.81
N LEU A 67 -1.77 -18.71 -3.80
CA LEU A 67 -2.74 -18.88 -2.72
C LEU A 67 -3.12 -20.36 -2.52
N ARG A 68 -3.47 -21.09 -3.59
CA ARG A 68 -3.82 -22.51 -3.47
C ARG A 68 -2.68 -23.38 -2.94
N LYS A 69 -1.42 -22.98 -3.20
CA LYS A 69 -0.25 -23.75 -2.79
C LYS A 69 0.13 -23.50 -1.33
N PHE A 70 0.09 -22.26 -0.88
CA PHE A 70 0.58 -21.86 0.44
C PHE A 70 -0.54 -21.56 1.45
N GLY A 71 -1.80 -21.45 1.00
CA GLY A 71 -2.93 -21.12 1.87
C GLY A 71 -2.71 -19.78 2.56
N ASP A 72 -2.89 -19.79 3.89
CA ASP A 72 -2.77 -18.59 4.73
C ASP A 72 -1.29 -18.26 5.08
N ASP A 73 -0.32 -19.09 4.68
CA ASP A 73 1.12 -18.88 4.93
C ASP A 73 1.80 -18.04 3.82
N ILE A 74 1.02 -17.27 3.05
CA ILE A 74 1.53 -16.32 2.06
C ILE A 74 0.79 -14.99 2.09
N LYS A 75 1.53 -13.89 2.07
CA LYS A 75 1.01 -12.55 1.76
C LYS A 75 1.27 -12.21 0.31
N ILE A 76 0.23 -11.81 -0.43
CA ILE A 76 0.32 -11.46 -1.86
C ILE A 76 -0.17 -10.03 -2.07
N VAL A 77 0.66 -9.24 -2.74
CA VAL A 77 0.31 -7.91 -3.26
C VAL A 77 0.40 -7.93 -4.78
N ILE A 78 -0.53 -7.28 -5.46
CA ILE A 78 -0.45 -6.97 -6.89
C ILE A 78 -0.43 -5.45 -7.03
N THR A 79 0.70 -4.90 -7.48
CA THR A 79 0.86 -3.46 -7.67
C THR A 79 0.49 -3.07 -9.10
N LEU A 80 -0.56 -2.29 -9.24
CA LEU A 80 -1.17 -1.84 -10.49
C LEU A 80 -0.58 -0.47 -10.86
N ILE A 81 0.07 -0.41 -12.03
CA ILE A 81 0.76 0.78 -12.53
C ILE A 81 0.32 1.06 -13.96
N GLY A 82 0.14 2.32 -14.33
CA GLY A 82 -0.15 2.70 -15.72
C GLY A 82 -1.42 2.00 -16.26
N PRO A 83 -1.38 1.39 -17.45
CA PRO A 83 -2.52 0.70 -18.04
C PRO A 83 -3.15 -0.38 -17.12
N GLY A 84 -2.34 -1.00 -16.25
CA GLY A 84 -2.81 -2.06 -15.35
C GLY A 84 -3.87 -1.64 -14.33
N VAL A 85 -3.92 -0.35 -13.97
CA VAL A 85 -4.86 0.20 -12.99
C VAL A 85 -6.33 0.03 -13.40
N HIS A 86 -6.59 -0.15 -14.71
CA HIS A 86 -7.93 -0.38 -15.23
C HIS A 86 -8.58 -1.67 -14.70
N LEU A 87 -7.79 -2.65 -14.25
CA LEU A 87 -8.33 -3.88 -13.66
C LEU A 87 -9.17 -3.61 -12.40
N ALA A 88 -8.76 -2.62 -11.60
CA ALA A 88 -9.40 -2.25 -10.34
C ALA A 88 -10.27 -0.99 -10.45
N ALA A 89 -10.56 -0.51 -11.67
CA ALA A 89 -11.43 0.64 -11.87
C ALA A 89 -12.90 0.20 -11.94
N LYS A 90 -13.80 0.96 -11.29
CA LYS A 90 -15.27 0.78 -11.40
C LYS A 90 -15.75 0.98 -12.83
N ASN A 91 -15.18 1.98 -13.50
CA ASN A 91 -15.48 2.32 -14.89
C ASN A 91 -14.16 2.43 -15.68
N PRO A 92 -13.62 1.31 -16.18
CA PRO A 92 -12.31 1.33 -16.82
C PRO A 92 -12.36 2.10 -18.16
N GLY A 93 -11.44 3.05 -18.34
CA GLY A 93 -11.24 3.77 -19.61
C GLY A 93 -10.62 2.93 -20.75
N ARG A 94 -10.41 1.63 -20.51
CA ARG A 94 -9.88 0.64 -21.46
C ARG A 94 -10.67 -0.65 -21.29
N PRO A 95 -10.87 -1.45 -22.35
CA PRO A 95 -11.51 -2.75 -22.21
C PRO A 95 -10.73 -3.64 -21.24
N VAL A 96 -11.42 -4.14 -20.22
CA VAL A 96 -10.96 -5.21 -19.33
C VAL A 96 -12.05 -6.26 -19.35
N PRO A 97 -11.76 -7.53 -19.71
CA PRO A 97 -12.76 -8.58 -19.68
C PRO A 97 -13.37 -8.73 -18.28
N GLU A 98 -14.69 -8.92 -18.24
CA GLU A 98 -15.43 -9.00 -17.00
C GLU A 98 -14.96 -10.18 -16.13
N GLU A 99 -14.56 -11.31 -16.73
CA GLU A 99 -14.05 -12.45 -15.97
C GLU A 99 -12.75 -12.12 -15.20
N LEU A 100 -11.92 -11.21 -15.73
CA LEU A 100 -10.69 -10.80 -15.04
C LEU A 100 -10.99 -9.89 -13.86
N ARG A 101 -11.98 -9.00 -13.99
CA ARG A 101 -12.46 -8.14 -12.89
C ARG A 101 -13.05 -8.99 -11.76
N GLN A 102 -13.90 -9.97 -12.09
CA GLN A 102 -14.47 -10.92 -11.13
C GLN A 102 -13.40 -11.77 -10.45
N ARG A 103 -12.35 -12.17 -11.19
CA ARG A 103 -11.22 -12.90 -10.60
C ARG A 103 -10.42 -12.02 -9.64
N ALA A 104 -10.17 -10.75 -9.98
CA ALA A 104 -9.49 -9.82 -9.09
C ALA A 104 -10.29 -9.62 -7.79
N GLU A 105 -11.61 -9.40 -7.90
CA GLU A 105 -12.50 -9.30 -6.75
C GLU A 105 -12.47 -10.58 -5.90
N SER A 106 -12.53 -11.75 -6.53
CA SER A 106 -12.45 -13.04 -5.82
C SER A 106 -11.12 -13.20 -5.07
N LEU A 107 -9.99 -12.83 -5.69
CA LEU A 107 -8.68 -12.88 -5.03
C LEU A 107 -8.60 -11.91 -3.86
N ALA A 108 -9.19 -10.72 -3.97
CA ALA A 108 -9.26 -9.78 -2.87
C ALA A 108 -10.07 -10.29 -1.67
N MET A 109 -11.12 -11.09 -1.90
CA MET A 109 -11.86 -11.76 -0.81
C MET A 109 -11.01 -12.82 -0.07
N TYR A 110 -9.88 -13.24 -0.65
CA TYR A 110 -8.89 -14.15 -0.06
C TYR A 110 -7.58 -13.41 0.25
N ASP A 111 -7.67 -12.16 0.70
CA ASP A 111 -6.57 -11.33 1.21
C ASP A 111 -5.41 -11.06 0.23
N VAL A 112 -5.66 -11.14 -1.08
CA VAL A 112 -4.74 -10.55 -2.08
C VAL A 112 -4.97 -9.05 -2.14
N GLU A 113 -3.92 -8.28 -1.83
CA GLU A 113 -3.98 -6.82 -1.83
C GLU A 113 -3.72 -6.26 -3.24
N PHE A 114 -4.52 -5.28 -3.67
CA PHE A 114 -4.36 -4.63 -4.98
C PHE A 114 -3.93 -3.18 -4.77
N HIS A 115 -2.65 -2.89 -4.94
CA HIS A 115 -2.08 -1.56 -4.74
C HIS A 115 -2.19 -0.73 -6.01
N VAL A 116 -2.95 0.36 -6.00
CA VAL A 116 -3.14 1.25 -7.15
C VAL A 116 -2.23 2.48 -7.08
N CYS A 117 -1.46 2.68 -8.14
CA CYS A 117 -0.48 3.77 -8.24
C CYS A 117 -1.15 5.15 -8.37
N GLY A 118 -0.97 6.01 -7.37
CA GLY A 118 -1.51 7.36 -7.28
C GLY A 118 -1.06 8.29 -8.40
N ASN A 119 0.21 8.22 -8.82
CA ASN A 119 0.68 8.94 -10.00
C ASN A 119 -0.08 8.55 -11.29
N THR A 120 -0.49 7.28 -11.39
CA THR A 120 -1.30 6.83 -12.52
C THR A 120 -2.72 7.39 -12.43
N LEU A 121 -3.35 7.30 -11.25
CA LEU A 121 -4.68 7.88 -11.02
C LEU A 121 -4.69 9.38 -11.35
N LYS A 122 -3.70 10.12 -10.85
CA LYS A 122 -3.54 11.55 -11.15
C LYS A 122 -3.42 11.84 -12.65
N SER A 123 -2.71 11.00 -13.39
CA SER A 123 -2.57 11.15 -14.85
C SER A 123 -3.84 10.85 -15.62
N LEU A 124 -4.75 10.05 -15.04
CA LEU A 124 -6.07 9.72 -15.58
C LEU A 124 -7.17 10.65 -15.04
N GLU A 125 -6.83 11.62 -14.19
CA GLU A 125 -7.77 12.47 -13.46
C GLU A 125 -8.77 11.65 -12.60
N TRP A 126 -8.29 10.51 -12.08
CA TRP A 126 -9.06 9.62 -11.21
C TRP A 126 -8.67 9.76 -9.74
N THR A 127 -9.57 9.29 -8.89
CA THR A 127 -9.44 9.22 -7.43
C THR A 127 -9.72 7.80 -6.95
N MET A 128 -9.58 7.55 -5.65
CA MET A 128 -9.99 6.26 -5.07
C MET A 128 -11.50 6.01 -5.17
N ASP A 129 -12.33 7.04 -5.29
CA ASP A 129 -13.78 6.88 -5.50
C ASP A 129 -14.11 6.23 -6.85
N ASP A 130 -13.19 6.27 -7.81
CA ASP A 130 -13.30 5.62 -9.11
C ASP A 130 -12.84 4.15 -9.10
N MET A 131 -12.18 3.72 -8.01
CA MET A 131 -11.63 2.37 -7.87
C MET A 131 -12.60 1.45 -7.11
N GLU A 132 -12.48 0.14 -7.35
CA GLU A 132 -13.17 -0.89 -6.59
C GLU A 132 -12.78 -0.83 -5.10
N SER A 133 -13.68 -1.26 -4.21
CA SER A 133 -13.49 -1.12 -2.77
C SER A 133 -12.32 -1.92 -2.19
N TYR A 134 -11.81 -2.91 -2.94
CA TYR A 134 -10.64 -3.68 -2.54
C TYR A 134 -9.30 -3.02 -2.91
N ALA A 135 -9.31 -1.90 -3.64
CA ALA A 135 -8.09 -1.23 -4.06
C ALA A 135 -7.47 -0.42 -2.92
N THR A 136 -6.15 -0.56 -2.75
CA THR A 136 -5.36 0.20 -1.77
C THR A 136 -4.54 1.26 -2.49
N TYR A 137 -4.66 2.53 -2.08
CA TYR A 137 -3.88 3.61 -2.66
C TYR A 137 -2.40 3.53 -2.26
N VAL A 138 -1.48 3.65 -3.23
CA VAL A 138 -0.05 3.90 -2.98
C VAL A 138 0.41 5.08 -3.81
N GLU A 139 1.19 6.01 -3.23
CA GLU A 139 1.55 7.27 -3.92
C GLU A 139 2.31 7.00 -5.24
N VAL A 140 3.30 6.12 -5.19
CA VAL A 140 4.14 5.75 -6.33
C VAL A 140 4.27 4.22 -6.40
N GLY A 141 3.63 3.58 -7.38
CA GLY A 141 3.64 2.11 -7.50
C GLY A 141 5.05 1.51 -7.67
N ALA A 142 5.98 2.21 -8.32
CA ALA A 142 7.37 1.73 -8.38
C ALA A 142 8.08 1.77 -7.02
N ALA A 143 7.76 2.76 -6.18
CA ALA A 143 8.27 2.83 -4.82
C ALA A 143 7.63 1.75 -3.94
N ASP A 144 6.33 1.48 -4.12
CA ASP A 144 5.63 0.37 -3.46
C ASP A 144 6.31 -0.98 -3.73
N LEU A 145 6.59 -1.30 -5.01
CA LEU A 145 7.35 -2.50 -5.38
C LEU A 145 8.71 -2.59 -4.67
N MET A 146 9.45 -1.48 -4.58
CA MET A 146 10.76 -1.43 -3.93
C MET A 146 10.65 -1.62 -2.41
N LEU A 147 9.74 -0.88 -1.76
CA LEU A 147 9.54 -0.91 -0.31
C LEU A 147 8.98 -2.25 0.17
N LEU A 148 8.15 -2.92 -0.63
CA LEU A 148 7.71 -4.29 -0.35
C LEU A 148 8.90 -5.26 -0.42
N GLN A 149 9.79 -5.12 -1.41
CA GLN A 149 11.01 -5.93 -1.46
C GLN A 149 11.92 -5.71 -0.24
N GLU A 150 12.05 -4.47 0.25
CA GLU A 150 12.78 -4.17 1.49
C GLU A 150 12.15 -4.85 2.73
N GLN A 151 10.83 -5.09 2.70
CA GLN A 151 10.09 -5.84 3.71
C GLN A 151 10.12 -7.37 3.51
N GLY A 152 10.95 -7.86 2.57
CA GLY A 152 11.15 -9.29 2.32
C GLY A 152 10.19 -9.89 1.30
N PHE A 153 9.44 -9.07 0.56
CA PHE A 153 8.62 -9.58 -0.55
C PHE A 153 9.51 -10.02 -1.70
N SER A 154 9.24 -11.21 -2.24
CA SER A 154 9.79 -11.61 -3.54
C SER A 154 9.06 -10.87 -4.65
N TYR A 155 9.81 -10.31 -5.60
CA TYR A 155 9.25 -9.59 -6.74
C TYR A 155 9.11 -10.49 -7.97
N ILE A 156 7.95 -10.46 -8.61
CA ILE A 156 7.66 -11.20 -9.84
C ILE A 156 7.13 -10.28 -10.94
N SER A 157 7.72 -10.39 -12.13
CA SER A 157 7.29 -9.73 -13.38
C SER A 157 7.71 -10.59 -14.58
N TRP A 158 6.94 -10.51 -15.67
CA TRP A 158 7.26 -11.10 -16.98
C TRP A 158 6.60 -10.33 -18.13
#